data_AF-A0AAJ4ZMI0-F1
#
_entry.id   AF-A0AAJ4ZMI0-F1
#
_cell.length_a   1.000
_cell.length_b   1.000
_cell.length_c   1.000
_cell.angle_alpha   90.00
_cell.angle_beta   90.00
_cell.angle_gamma   90.00
#
_symmetry.space_group_name_H-M   'P 1'
#
loop_
_entity.id
_entity.type
_entity.pdbx_description
1 polymer ?
#
loop_
_entity_poly.entity_id
_entity_poly.type
_entity_poly.pdbx_seq_one_letter_code
_entity_poly.pdbx_strand_id
1 'polypeptide(L)'
;MCLQLSFSDAPPADSAIGAALEAAQRVLQHTGVSPREAFAAYQAFASGSRGPDALALAFARAEAEAMDTLAAHGYPHYGSVSLAAL
;
A
#
# COMPACT_ATOMS: atom_id res chain seq x y z
N MET A 1 7.27 -0.64 -12.06
CA MET A 1 5.82 -0.51 -11.84
C MET A 1 5.61 0.43 -10.67
N CYS A 2 4.73 1.41 -10.83
CA CYS A 2 4.56 2.52 -9.89
C CYS A 2 3.39 2.22 -8.95
N LEU A 3 3.60 2.37 -7.65
CA LEU A 3 2.52 2.38 -6.66
C LEU A 3 1.91 3.78 -6.60
N GLN A 4 0.65 3.88 -6.21
CA GLN A 4 -0.04 5.15 -5.98
C GLN A 4 -0.79 5.10 -4.65
N LEU A 5 -0.77 6.21 -3.91
CA LEU A 5 -1.60 6.39 -2.72
C LEU A 5 -2.81 7.25 -3.08
N SER A 6 -3.98 6.82 -2.64
CA SER A 6 -5.21 7.61 -2.69
C SER A 6 -5.54 8.09 -1.29
N PHE A 7 -5.89 9.37 -1.15
CA PHE A 7 -6.24 10.00 0.12
C PHE A 7 -7.67 10.53 0.03
N SER A 8 -8.49 10.35 1.08
CA SER A 8 -9.82 10.98 1.13
C SER A 8 -9.80 12.41 1.69
N ASP A 9 -8.75 12.76 2.45
CA ASP A 9 -8.52 14.10 2.98
C ASP A 9 -7.44 14.85 2.19
N ALA A 10 -7.11 16.07 2.62
CA ALA A 10 -6.03 16.86 2.03
C ALA A 10 -4.73 16.05 2.01
N PRO A 11 -4.04 15.93 0.86
CA PRO A 11 -2.88 15.04 0.74
C PRO A 11 -1.72 15.48 1.65
N PRO A 12 -0.91 14.53 2.15
CA PRO A 12 0.34 14.84 2.84
C PRO A 12 1.30 15.62 1.94
N ALA A 13 2.38 16.14 2.52
CA ALA A 13 3.47 16.70 1.73
C ALA A 13 4.05 15.66 0.75
N ASP A 14 4.47 16.10 -0.45
CA ASP A 14 5.01 15.22 -1.49
C ASP A 14 6.18 14.34 -0.99
N SER A 15 6.98 14.85 -0.05
CA SER A 15 8.08 14.10 0.56
C SER A 15 7.58 12.92 1.41
N ALA A 16 6.48 13.08 2.15
CA ALA A 16 5.87 12.01 2.93
C ALA A 16 5.18 10.98 2.02
N ILE A 17 4.55 11.43 0.94
CA ILE A 17 3.97 10.55 -0.10
C ILE A 17 5.07 9.71 -0.76
N GLY A 18 6.19 10.34 -1.14
CA GLY A 18 7.34 9.67 -1.73
C GLY A 18 7.94 8.62 -0.80
N ALA A 19 8.16 8.97 0.47
CA ALA A 19 8.70 8.04 1.47
C ALA A 19 7.78 6.83 1.70
N ALA A 20 6.47 7.06 1.79
CA ALA A 20 5.49 5.99 1.97
C ALA A 20 5.41 5.04 0.77
N LEU A 21 5.46 5.58 -0.46
CA LEU A 21 5.52 4.78 -1.68
C LEU A 21 6.81 3.96 -1.78
N GLU A 22 7.95 4.55 -1.41
CA GLU A 22 9.24 3.85 -1.40
C GLU A 22 9.25 2.72 -0.37
N ALA A 23 8.70 2.94 0.82
CA ALA A 23 8.58 1.93 1.86
C ALA A 23 7.71 0.75 1.41
N ALA A 24 6.51 1.03 0.87
CA ALA A 24 5.64 0.01 0.30
C ALA A 24 6.30 -0.77 -0.84
N GLN A 25 7.01 -0.06 -1.73
CA GLN A 25 7.71 -0.70 -2.84
C GLN A 25 8.85 -1.59 -2.38
N ARG A 26 9.60 -1.19 -1.34
CA ARG A 26 10.61 -2.03 -0.73
C ARG A 26 10.01 -3.32 -0.19
N VAL A 27 8.88 -3.27 0.52
CA VAL A 27 8.23 -4.49 1.03
C VAL A 27 7.94 -5.49 -0.09
N LEU A 28 7.38 -5.01 -1.22
CA LEU A 28 7.06 -5.87 -2.36
C LEU A 28 8.31 -6.37 -3.10
N GLN A 29 9.37 -5.57 -3.17
CA GLN A 29 10.65 -6.00 -3.75
C GLN A 29 11.28 -7.14 -2.93
N HIS A 30 11.23 -7.07 -1.60
CA HIS A 30 11.78 -8.11 -0.73
C HIS A 30 11.00 -9.43 -0.82
N THR A 31 9.72 -9.39 -1.17
CA THR A 31 8.92 -10.60 -1.39
C THR A 31 9.08 -11.16 -2.80
N GLY A 32 9.71 -10.43 -3.72
CA GLY A 32 9.85 -10.81 -5.14
C GLY A 32 8.52 -10.80 -5.91
N VAL A 33 7.48 -10.21 -5.33
CA VAL A 33 6.12 -10.22 -5.88
C VAL A 33 5.90 -8.99 -6.75
N SER A 34 5.23 -9.18 -7.89
CA SER A 34 4.78 -8.07 -8.72
C SER A 34 3.72 -7.24 -7.98
N PRO A 35 3.88 -5.91 -7.84
CA PRO A 35 2.88 -5.06 -7.19
C PRO A 35 1.48 -5.19 -7.79
N ARG A 36 1.38 -5.43 -9.09
CA ARG A 36 0.11 -5.61 -9.79
C ARG A 36 -0.58 -6.93 -9.43
N GLU A 37 0.19 -8.00 -9.29
CA GLU A 37 -0.34 -9.31 -8.88
C GLU A 37 -0.76 -9.29 -7.41
N ALA A 38 0.07 -8.69 -6.55
CA ALA A 38 -0.25 -8.46 -5.14
C ALA A 38 -1.54 -7.63 -4.99
N PHE A 39 -1.70 -6.56 -5.76
CA PHE A 39 -2.90 -5.73 -5.74
C PHE A 39 -4.14 -6.48 -6.22
N ALA A 40 -4.03 -7.27 -7.30
CA ALA A 40 -5.15 -8.07 -7.80
C ALA A 40 -5.58 -9.13 -6.79
N ALA A 41 -4.63 -9.81 -6.14
CA ALA A 41 -4.90 -10.78 -5.09
C ALA A 41 -5.55 -10.12 -3.87
N TYR A 42 -5.06 -8.94 -3.47
CA TYR A 42 -5.65 -8.14 -2.39
C TYR A 42 -7.09 -7.74 -2.68
N GLN A 43 -7.39 -7.25 -3.90
CA GLN A 43 -8.77 -6.94 -4.30
C GLN A 43 -9.67 -8.18 -4.33
N ALA A 44 -9.15 -9.32 -4.79
CA ALA A 44 -9.90 -10.58 -4.80
C ALA A 44 -10.23 -11.03 -3.36
N PHE A 45 -9.30 -10.86 -2.43
CA PHE A 45 -9.51 -11.12 -1.02
C PHE A 45 -10.51 -10.14 -0.39
N ALA A 46 -10.34 -8.83 -0.60
CA ALA A 46 -11.20 -7.79 -0.04
C ALA A 46 -12.66 -7.88 -0.54
N SER A 47 -12.87 -8.35 -1.77
CA SER A 47 -14.20 -8.61 -2.34
C SER A 47 -14.83 -9.94 -1.90
N GLY A 48 -14.11 -10.76 -1.14
CA GLY A 48 -14.56 -12.09 -0.71
C GLY A 48 -14.58 -13.15 -1.82
N SER A 49 -14.03 -12.83 -3.01
CA SER A 49 -13.98 -13.75 -4.15
C SER A 49 -12.90 -14.82 -4.01
N ARG A 50 -11.90 -14.60 -3.15
CA ARG A 50 -10.82 -15.56 -2.87
C ARG A 50 -10.43 -15.54 -1.39
N GLY A 51 -10.01 -16.68 -0.86
CA GLY A 51 -9.40 -16.77 0.47
C GLY A 51 -8.05 -16.04 0.54
N PRO A 52 -7.54 -15.77 1.75
CA PRO A 52 -6.27 -15.07 1.93
C PRO A 52 -5.13 -15.90 1.32
N ASP A 53 -4.34 -15.27 0.44
CA ASP A 53 -3.14 -15.85 -0.15
C ASP A 53 -1.90 -14.99 0.15
N ALA A 54 -0.71 -15.55 -0.12
CA ALA A 54 0.55 -14.88 0.18
C ALA A 54 0.74 -13.56 -0.58
N LEU A 55 0.09 -13.40 -1.74
CA LEU A 55 0.15 -12.18 -2.55
C LEU A 55 -0.69 -11.07 -1.92
N ALA A 56 -1.91 -11.39 -1.48
CA ALA A 56 -2.79 -10.48 -0.77
C ALA A 56 -2.16 -10.03 0.56
N LEU A 57 -1.51 -10.95 1.29
CA LEU A 57 -0.79 -10.61 2.53
C LEU A 57 0.42 -9.72 2.27
N ALA A 58 1.19 -9.98 1.20
CA ALA A 58 2.31 -9.13 0.81
C ALA A 58 1.85 -7.70 0.47
N PHE A 59 0.71 -7.56 -0.21
CA PHE A 59 0.12 -6.25 -0.49
C PHE A 59 -0.35 -5.54 0.78
N ALA A 60 -1.08 -6.23 1.65
CA ALA A 60 -1.57 -5.66 2.90
C ALA A 60 -0.42 -5.17 3.80
N ARG A 61 0.71 -5.90 3.80
CA ARG A 61 1.91 -5.47 4.52
C ARG A 61 2.55 -4.22 3.90
N ALA A 62 2.59 -4.14 2.57
CA ALA A 62 3.09 -2.95 1.88
C ALA A 62 2.21 -1.71 2.14
N GLU A 63 0.89 -1.90 2.19
CA GLU A 63 -0.07 -0.85 2.56
C GLU A 63 0.11 -0.40 4.01
N ALA A 64 0.25 -1.34 4.95
CA ALA A 64 0.52 -1.02 6.36
C ALA A 64 1.84 -0.25 6.53
N GLU A 65 2.91 -0.64 5.85
CA GLU A 65 4.20 0.07 5.90
C GLU A 65 4.09 1.50 5.35
N ALA A 66 3.30 1.70 4.29
CA ALA A 66 3.02 3.04 3.76
C ALA A 66 2.31 3.91 4.81
N MET A 67 1.31 3.35 5.50
CA MET A 67 0.56 4.02 6.56
C MET A 67 1.44 4.36 7.77
N ASP A 68 2.28 3.42 8.21
CA ASP A 68 3.23 3.63 9.32
C ASP A 68 4.25 4.73 8.98
N THR A 69 4.74 4.74 7.73
CA THR A 69 5.64 5.79 7.25
C THR A 69 4.95 7.16 7.27
N LEU A 70 3.71 7.25 6.81
CA LEU A 70 2.91 8.49 6.89
C LEU A 70 2.70 8.93 8.34
N ALA A 71 2.37 8.00 9.25
CA ALA A 71 2.23 8.29 10.67
C ALA A 71 3.52 8.86 11.27
N ALA A 72 4.68 8.30 10.91
CA ALA A 72 5.99 8.81 11.33
C ALA A 72 6.28 10.22 10.81
N HIS A 73 5.69 10.61 9.68
CA HIS A 73 5.76 11.97 9.14
C HIS A 73 4.74 12.95 9.77
N GLY A 74 4.00 12.53 10.80
CA GLY A 74 3.00 13.36 11.48
C GLY A 74 1.60 13.27 10.88
N TYR A 75 1.32 12.23 10.09
CA TYR A 75 0.03 12.00 9.44
C TYR A 75 -0.70 10.74 9.95
N PRO A 76 -1.07 10.65 11.24
CA PRO A 76 -1.60 9.42 11.88
C PRO A 76 -3.08 9.11 11.58
N HIS A 77 -3.81 10.00 10.92
CA HIS A 77 -5.28 9.95 10.83
C HIS A 77 -5.84 10.00 9.40
N TYR A 78 -5.10 9.57 8.38
CA TYR A 78 -5.73 9.36 7.08
C TYR A 78 -6.53 8.05 7.11
N GLY A 79 -7.78 8.15 7.57
CA GLY A 79 -8.71 7.03 7.80
C GLY A 79 -9.14 6.25 6.56
N SER A 80 -8.50 6.48 5.41
CA SER A 80 -8.82 5.86 4.13
C SER A 80 -7.70 6.08 3.12
N VAL A 81 -6.44 5.89 3.53
CA VAL A 81 -5.37 5.72 2.55
C VAL A 81 -5.57 4.37 1.87
N SER A 82 -5.58 4.36 0.55
CA SER A 82 -5.57 3.11 -0.22
C SER A 82 -4.36 3.07 -1.13
N LEU A 83 -3.57 2.00 -0.99
CA LEU A 83 -2.48 1.72 -1.90
C LEU A 83 -3.01 1.03 -3.16
N ALA A 84 -2.63 1.53 -4.32
CA ALA A 84 -2.96 0.95 -5.62
C ALA A 84 -1.68 0.72 -6.45
N ALA A 85 -1.72 -0.23 -7.37
CA ALA A 85 -0.67 -0.44 -8.37
C ALA A 85 -1.12 0.09 -9.74
N LEU A 86 -0.24 0.85 -10.41
CA LEU A 86 -0.43 1.35 -11.78
C LEU A 86 -0.01 0.32 -12.84
#